data_AF-V9GBT9-F1
#
_entry.id   AF-V9GBT9-F1
#
_cell.length_a   1.000
_cell.length_b   1.000
_cell.length_c   1.000
_cell.angle_alpha   90.00
_cell.angle_beta   90.00
_cell.angle_gamma   90.00
#
_symmetry.space_group_name_H-M   'P 1'
#
loop_
_entity.id
_entity.type
_entity.pdbx_description
1 polymer ?
#
loop_
_entity_poly.entity_id
_entity_poly.type
_entity_poly.pdbx_seq_one_letter_code
_entity_poly.pdbx_strand_id
1 'polypeptide(L)'
;MNELGRKLYYQPSTGNVVFTRGEMTGHVIESTKEQDFASYSKLADYNPNTIGVVQLEHGQYAEEFAACNGYRVNPGTGEIQFLYPDLNDPEEPPTFRKPLSIEVDELRQENILLKVQNAALSERADFVEDVIAEMVKQVYQ
;
A
#
# COMPACT_ATOMS: atom_id res chain seq x y z
N MET A 1 -14.52 4.65 24.84
CA MET A 1 -13.17 4.06 24.78
C MET A 1 -12.56 4.58 23.50
N ASN A 2 -11.40 5.22 23.57
CA ASN A 2 -10.73 5.76 22.40
C ASN A 2 -9.73 4.73 21.88
N GLU A 3 -9.61 4.67 20.56
CA GLU A 3 -8.67 3.82 19.86
C GLU A 3 -7.77 4.72 19.02
N LEU A 4 -6.47 4.66 19.29
CA LEU A 4 -5.47 5.42 18.56
C LEU A 4 -4.61 4.43 17.77
N GLY A 5 -4.54 4.67 16.46
CA GLY A 5 -3.64 3.93 15.62
C GLY A 5 -2.18 4.33 15.82
N ARG A 6 -1.32 3.54 15.19
CA ARG A 6 0.13 3.65 15.27
C ARG A 6 0.61 4.97 14.65
N LYS A 7 1.62 5.60 15.25
CA LYS A 7 2.37 6.69 14.62
C LYS A 7 3.76 6.23 14.23
N LEU A 8 4.15 6.56 13.01
CA LEU A 8 5.49 6.35 12.50
C LEU A 8 6.17 7.70 12.30
N TYR A 9 7.26 7.91 13.02
CA TYR A 9 8.15 9.03 12.83
C TYR A 9 9.28 8.61 11.92
N TYR A 10 9.46 9.31 10.80
CA TYR A 10 10.41 8.91 9.77
C TYR A 10 11.20 10.10 9.23
N GLN A 11 12.37 9.81 8.66
CA GLN A 11 13.16 10.79 7.92
C GLN A 11 12.63 10.91 6.49
N PRO A 12 12.10 12.06 6.05
CA PRO A 12 11.58 12.23 4.69
C PRO A 12 12.64 12.06 3.60
N SER A 13 13.92 12.27 3.92
CA SER A 13 15.02 12.14 2.95
C SER A 13 15.36 10.70 2.60
N THR A 14 15.24 9.77 3.56
CA THR A 14 15.65 8.36 3.40
C THR A 14 14.48 7.40 3.47
N GLY A 15 13.37 7.82 4.09
CA GLY A 15 12.22 6.98 4.38
C GLY A 15 12.36 6.15 5.66
N ASN A 16 13.51 6.25 6.34
CA ASN A 16 13.78 5.43 7.51
C ASN A 16 12.89 5.84 8.69
N VAL A 17 12.20 4.87 9.29
CA VAL A 17 11.42 5.08 10.51
C VAL A 17 12.38 5.14 11.69
N VAL A 18 12.36 6.27 12.40
CA VAL A 18 13.23 6.54 13.57
C VAL A 18 12.54 6.17 14.88
N PHE A 19 11.21 6.28 14.93
CA PHE A 19 10.44 5.94 16.10
C PHE A 19 9.03 5.51 15.72
N THR A 20 8.53 4.52 16.45
CA THR A 20 7.17 4.00 16.28
C THR A 20 6.45 4.08 17.61
N ARG A 21 5.35 4.82 17.65
CA ARG A 21 4.39 4.79 18.75
C ARG A 21 3.36 3.71 18.44
N GLY A 22 3.32 2.67 19.27
CA GLY A 22 2.35 1.59 19.14
C GLY A 22 0.90 2.06 19.23
N GLU A 23 -0.02 1.15 18.94
CA GLU A 23 -1.46 1.37 19.09
C GLU A 23 -1.84 1.49 20.56
N MET A 24 -2.90 2.24 20.84
CA MET A 24 -3.35 2.46 22.21
C MET A 24 -4.88 2.43 22.27
N THR A 25 -5.43 1.78 23.30
CA THR A 25 -6.87 1.71 23.55
C THR A 25 -7.18 2.08 24.99
N GLY A 26 -8.36 2.66 25.24
CA GLY A 26 -8.81 3.01 26.60
C GLY A 26 -9.20 4.47 26.76
N HIS A 27 -8.69 5.10 27.82
CA HIS A 27 -8.84 6.54 28.10
C HIS A 27 -7.65 7.34 27.55
N VAL A 28 -7.38 7.15 26.26
CA VAL A 28 -6.22 7.74 25.59
C VAL A 28 -6.63 8.97 24.78
N ILE A 29 -5.73 9.94 24.71
CA ILE A 29 -5.90 11.21 23.98
C ILE A 29 -4.78 11.28 22.95
N GLU A 30 -5.14 11.68 21.73
CA GLU A 30 -4.17 11.84 20.66
C GLU A 30 -3.16 12.94 21.02
N SER A 31 -1.88 12.59 21.05
CA SER A 31 -0.80 13.53 21.33
C SER A 31 -0.45 14.32 20.07
N THR A 32 0.07 15.54 20.22
CA THR A 32 0.67 16.25 19.08
C THR A 32 2.08 15.73 18.82
N LYS A 33 2.62 16.06 17.65
CA LYS A 33 4.00 15.76 17.30
C LYS A 33 4.97 16.36 18.34
N GLU A 34 4.75 17.59 18.75
CA GLU A 34 5.61 18.30 19.72
C GLU A 34 5.56 17.63 21.10
N GLN A 35 4.38 17.17 21.53
CA GLN A 35 4.21 16.42 22.77
C GLN A 35 4.97 15.08 22.73
N ASP A 36 4.91 14.38 21.61
CA ASP A 36 5.65 13.12 21.42
C ASP A 36 7.18 13.37 21.44
N PHE A 37 7.66 14.42 20.76
CA PHE A 37 9.08 14.80 20.79
C PHE A 37 9.57 15.19 22.19
N ALA A 38 8.73 15.83 23.00
CA ALA A 38 9.06 16.15 24.39
C ALA A 38 9.04 14.93 25.31
N SER A 39 8.25 13.91 24.98
CA SER A 39 8.03 12.73 25.83
C SER A 39 9.02 11.60 25.56
N TYR A 40 9.42 11.41 24.30
CA TYR A 40 10.24 10.27 23.89
C TYR A 40 11.70 10.65 23.67
N SER A 41 12.58 10.10 24.51
CA SER A 41 14.04 10.30 24.39
C SER A 41 14.60 9.86 23.03
N LYS A 42 14.02 8.85 22.39
CA LYS A 42 14.39 8.40 21.04
C LYS A 42 14.20 9.47 19.97
N LEU A 43 13.33 10.45 20.19
CA LEU A 43 13.09 11.57 19.28
C LEU A 43 13.96 12.79 19.60
N ALA A 44 14.65 12.81 20.76
CA ALA A 44 15.41 13.97 21.21
C ALA A 44 16.61 14.32 20.29
N ASP A 45 17.19 13.31 19.64
CA ASP A 45 18.32 13.49 18.71
C ASP A 45 17.87 14.03 17.34
N TYR A 46 16.56 14.12 17.09
CA TYR A 46 16.02 14.52 15.79
C TYR A 46 15.37 15.90 15.84
N ASN A 47 15.47 16.64 14.74
CA ASN A 47 14.77 17.92 14.62
C ASN A 47 13.28 17.68 14.26
N PRO A 48 12.33 18.17 15.08
CA PRO A 48 10.90 17.97 14.82
C PRO A 48 10.48 18.54 13.47
N ASN A 49 11.10 19.63 12.98
CA ASN A 49 10.74 20.22 11.69
C ASN A 49 11.19 19.38 10.49
N THR A 50 12.15 18.46 10.67
CA THR A 50 12.68 17.63 9.59
C THR A 50 12.11 16.22 9.58
N ILE A 51 11.45 15.78 10.66
CA ILE A 51 10.87 14.45 10.76
C ILE A 51 9.43 14.44 10.25
N GLY A 52 9.11 13.51 9.35
CA GLY A 52 7.75 13.23 8.93
C GLY A 52 7.00 12.39 9.97
N VAL A 53 5.68 12.49 9.98
CA VAL A 53 4.81 11.64 10.79
C VAL A 53 3.74 11.03 9.91
N VAL A 54 3.60 9.70 9.96
CA VAL A 54 2.45 8.97 9.40
C VAL A 54 1.59 8.51 10.58
N GLN A 55 0.35 8.98 10.61
CA GLN A 55 -0.67 8.50 11.54
C GLN A 55 -1.49 7.44 10.83
N LEU A 56 -1.54 6.24 11.41
CA LEU A 56 -2.39 5.16 10.94
C LEU A 56 -3.70 5.11 11.72
N GLU A 57 -4.71 4.51 11.11
CA GLU A 57 -5.93 4.10 11.80
C GLU A 57 -5.64 2.93 12.74
N HIS A 58 -6.49 2.74 13.75
CA HIS A 58 -6.35 1.63 14.68
C HIS A 58 -6.56 0.29 13.96
N GLY A 59 -5.61 -0.63 14.11
CA GLY A 59 -5.61 -1.92 13.42
C GLY A 59 -5.15 -1.85 11.96
N GLN A 60 -4.85 -0.66 11.43
CA GLN A 60 -4.40 -0.52 10.05
C GLN A 60 -3.04 -1.19 9.85
N TYR A 61 -3.00 -2.08 8.88
CA TYR A 61 -1.83 -2.90 8.53
C TYR A 61 -1.35 -3.84 9.66
N ALA A 62 -2.23 -4.21 10.61
CA ALA A 62 -1.85 -5.04 11.75
C ALA A 62 -1.24 -6.39 11.32
N GLU A 63 -1.80 -7.03 10.29
CA GLU A 63 -1.30 -8.28 9.73
C GLU A 63 0.07 -8.10 9.06
N GLU A 64 0.25 -7.00 8.31
CA GLU A 64 1.49 -6.67 7.65
C GLU A 64 2.61 -6.38 8.66
N PHE A 65 2.32 -5.66 9.74
CA PHE A 65 3.28 -5.45 10.83
C PHE A 65 3.67 -6.78 11.52
N ALA A 66 2.76 -7.75 11.59
CA ALA A 66 3.04 -9.07 12.17
C ALA A 66 3.85 -9.97 11.23
N ALA A 67 3.65 -9.85 9.91
CA ALA A 67 4.28 -10.70 8.91
C ALA A 67 5.60 -10.13 8.33
N CYS A 68 5.86 -8.83 8.49
CA CYS A 68 7.04 -8.19 7.91
C CYS A 68 8.33 -8.42 8.71
N ASN A 69 9.47 -8.42 8.00
CA ASN A 69 10.82 -8.36 8.56
C ASN A 69 11.27 -6.91 8.83
N GLY A 70 10.60 -5.93 8.22
CA GLY A 70 10.91 -4.52 8.37
C GLY A 70 9.91 -3.64 7.61
N TYR A 71 9.95 -2.34 7.87
CA TYR A 71 9.11 -1.38 7.18
C TYR A 71 9.80 -0.01 7.12
N ARG A 72 9.42 0.79 6.12
CA ARG A 72 9.89 2.16 5.91
C ARG A 72 8.75 3.00 5.34
N VAL A 73 8.94 4.31 5.25
CA VAL A 73 8.02 5.19 4.53
C VAL A 73 8.67 5.60 3.22
N ASN A 74 7.96 5.53 2.10
CA ASN A 74 8.49 5.97 0.81
C ASN A 74 8.67 7.50 0.80
N PRO A 75 9.89 8.03 0.56
CA PRO A 75 10.14 9.48 0.49
C PRO A 75 9.30 10.25 -0.53
N GLY A 76 8.97 9.62 -1.65
CA GLY A 76 8.26 10.25 -2.76
C GLY A 76 6.74 10.25 -2.57
N THR A 77 6.17 9.22 -1.94
CA THR A 77 4.71 9.07 -1.79
C THR A 77 4.22 9.31 -0.37
N GLY A 78 5.09 9.19 0.64
CA GLY A 78 4.69 9.22 2.06
C GLY A 78 3.98 7.95 2.53
N GLU A 79 3.88 6.93 1.68
CA GLU A 79 3.21 5.67 1.99
C GLU A 79 4.16 4.67 2.67
N ILE A 80 3.61 3.82 3.54
CA ILE A 80 4.39 2.78 4.19
C ILE A 80 4.69 1.66 3.20
N GLN A 81 5.94 1.21 3.22
CA GLN A 81 6.39 0.03 2.52
C GLN A 81 6.88 -1.01 3.53
N PHE A 82 6.55 -2.25 3.28
CA PHE A 82 6.91 -3.39 4.10
C PHE A 82 7.92 -4.27 3.37
N LEU A 83 8.80 -4.87 4.16
CA LEU A 83 9.76 -5.87 3.75
C LEU A 83 9.22 -7.22 4.24
N TYR A 84 8.76 -8.07 3.35
CA TYR A 84 8.27 -9.40 3.71
C TYR A 84 9.36 -10.45 3.52
N PRO A 85 9.37 -11.53 4.33
CA PRO A 85 10.20 -12.69 4.03
C PRO A 85 9.75 -13.30 2.71
N ASP A 86 10.69 -13.49 1.78
CA ASP A 86 10.42 -14.34 0.62
C ASP A 86 10.56 -15.80 1.04
N LEU A 87 9.47 -16.56 0.91
CA LEU A 87 9.43 -17.98 1.23
C LEU A 87 9.75 -18.87 0.02
N ASN A 88 9.69 -18.31 -1.19
CA ASN A 88 9.90 -19.04 -2.44
C ASN A 88 11.33 -18.93 -2.94
N ASP A 89 11.97 -17.77 -2.72
CA ASP A 89 13.36 -17.54 -3.09
C ASP A 89 14.13 -16.78 -1.99
N PRO A 90 14.69 -17.51 -0.99
CA PRO A 90 15.41 -16.90 0.11
C PRO A 90 16.80 -16.36 -0.29
N GLU A 91 17.28 -16.61 -1.50
CA GLU A 91 18.58 -16.11 -1.97
C GLU A 91 18.48 -14.69 -2.52
N GLU A 92 17.31 -14.27 -3.01
CA GLU A 92 17.10 -12.89 -3.42
C GLU A 92 16.89 -11.96 -2.21
N PRO A 93 17.58 -10.80 -2.17
CA PRO A 93 17.36 -9.83 -1.12
C PRO A 93 15.93 -9.28 -1.22
N PRO A 94 15.11 -9.41 -0.16
CA PRO A 94 13.74 -8.94 -0.20
C PRO A 94 13.70 -7.43 -0.45
N THR A 95 12.72 -6.97 -1.22
CA THR A 95 12.53 -5.55 -1.54
C THR A 95 11.34 -4.96 -0.81
N PHE A 96 11.44 -3.69 -0.44
CA PHE A 96 10.32 -2.94 0.14
C PHE A 96 9.20 -2.76 -0.88
N ARG A 97 8.00 -3.19 -0.53
CA ARG A 97 6.78 -3.09 -1.37
C ARG A 97 5.60 -2.51 -0.58
N LYS A 98 4.52 -2.19 -1.27
CA LYS A 98 3.27 -1.73 -0.65
C LYS A 98 2.71 -2.80 0.32
N PRO A 99 1.78 -2.43 1.22
CA PRO A 99 1.07 -3.42 2.04
C PRO A 99 0.41 -4.48 1.17
N LEU A 100 0.49 -5.75 1.57
CA LEU A 100 -0.08 -6.86 0.77
C LEU A 100 -1.58 -6.71 0.57
N SER A 101 -2.32 -6.19 1.56
CA SER A 101 -3.76 -5.89 1.42
C SER A 101 -4.04 -4.95 0.24
N ILE A 102 -3.31 -3.83 0.18
CA ILE A 102 -3.43 -2.84 -0.89
C ILE A 102 -3.07 -3.45 -2.26
N GLU A 103 -1.98 -4.20 -2.32
CA GLU A 103 -1.53 -4.79 -3.57
C GLU A 103 -2.52 -5.84 -4.10
N VAL A 104 -3.09 -6.66 -3.22
CA VAL A 104 -4.12 -7.64 -3.60
C VAL A 104 -5.38 -6.94 -4.12
N ASP A 105 -5.78 -5.83 -3.49
CA ASP A 105 -6.94 -5.07 -3.92
C ASP A 105 -6.70 -4.36 -5.26
N GLU A 106 -5.53 -3.76 -5.47
CA GLU A 106 -5.11 -3.18 -6.76
C GLU A 106 -5.12 -4.26 -7.86
N LEU A 107 -4.52 -5.43 -7.61
CA LEU A 107 -4.48 -6.54 -8.57
C LEU A 107 -5.88 -7.09 -8.88
N ARG A 108 -6.78 -7.15 -7.90
CA ARG A 108 -8.18 -7.57 -8.13
C ARG A 108 -8.91 -6.59 -9.03
N GLN A 109 -8.75 -5.29 -8.80
CA GLN A 109 -9.35 -4.25 -9.64
C GLN A 109 -8.82 -4.32 -11.07
N GLU A 110 -7.50 -4.46 -11.25
CA GLU A 110 -6.88 -4.63 -12.55
C GLU A 110 -7.41 -5.90 -13.26
N ASN A 111 -7.53 -7.02 -12.54
CA ASN A 111 -8.05 -8.26 -13.10
C ASN A 111 -9.51 -8.12 -13.59
N ILE A 112 -10.34 -7.40 -12.84
CA ILE A 112 -11.72 -7.11 -13.25
C ILE A 112 -11.72 -6.27 -14.53
N LEU A 113 -10.90 -5.22 -14.59
CA LEU A 113 -10.81 -4.35 -15.76
C LEU A 113 -10.35 -5.12 -16.99
N LEU A 114 -9.32 -5.95 -16.86
CA LEU A 114 -8.80 -6.80 -17.93
C LEU A 114 -9.85 -7.78 -18.43
N LYS A 115 -10.63 -8.40 -17.53
CA LYS A 115 -11.73 -9.30 -17.91
C LYS A 115 -12.83 -8.56 -18.69
N VAL A 116 -13.20 -7.36 -18.27
CA VAL A 116 -14.18 -6.54 -18.98
C VAL A 116 -13.66 -6.14 -20.36
N GLN A 117 -12.40 -5.73 -20.47
CA GLN A 117 -11.78 -5.41 -21.76
C GLN A 117 -11.74 -6.63 -22.69
N ASN A 118 -11.38 -7.81 -22.18
CA ASN A 118 -11.39 -9.04 -22.98
C ASN A 118 -12.80 -9.42 -23.45
N ALA A 119 -13.82 -9.28 -22.61
CA ALA A 119 -15.21 -9.52 -23.00
C ALA A 119 -15.65 -8.56 -24.11
N ALA A 120 -15.36 -7.27 -23.98
CA ALA A 120 -15.69 -6.27 -25.00
C ALA A 120 -14.93 -6.50 -26.32
N LEU A 121 -13.67 -6.95 -26.26
CA LEU A 121 -12.91 -7.33 -27.44
C LEU A 121 -13.48 -8.58 -28.13
N SER A 122 -13.93 -9.57 -27.35
CA SER A 122 -14.57 -10.77 -27.86
C SER A 122 -15.89 -10.43 -28.57
N GLU A 123 -16.77 -9.65 -27.93
CA GLU A 123 -18.03 -9.20 -28.55
C GLU A 123 -17.79 -8.40 -29.83
N ARG A 124 -16.74 -7.57 -29.86
CA ARG A 124 -16.34 -6.84 -31.06
C ARG A 124 -15.82 -7.77 -32.16
N ALA A 125 -15.10 -8.84 -31.81
CA ALA A 125 -14.63 -9.82 -32.77
C ALA A 125 -15.81 -10.58 -33.40
N ASP A 126 -16.75 -11.06 -32.58
CA ASP A 126 -17.97 -11.75 -33.04
C ASP A 126 -18.78 -10.86 -34.01
N PHE A 127 -18.97 -9.59 -33.67
CA PHE A 127 -19.65 -8.63 -34.55
C PHE A 127 -18.93 -8.44 -35.90
N VAL A 128 -17.59 -8.34 -35.89
CA VAL A 128 -16.81 -8.18 -37.12
C VAL A 128 -16.91 -9.44 -37.99
N GLU A 129 -16.89 -10.63 -37.40
CA GLU A 129 -17.07 -11.89 -38.11
C GLU A 129 -18.43 -11.97 -38.80
N ASP A 130 -19.50 -11.57 -38.12
CA ASP A 130 -20.85 -11.51 -38.69
C ASP A 130 -20.94 -10.55 -39.90
N VAL A 131 -20.37 -9.35 -39.77
CA VAL A 131 -20.35 -8.36 -40.86
C VAL A 131 -19.56 -8.88 -42.07
N ILE A 132 -18.41 -9.53 -41.83
CA ILE A 132 -17.61 -10.12 -42.92
C ILE A 132 -18.40 -11.24 -43.60
N ALA A 133 -19.06 -12.12 -42.83
CA ALA A 133 -19.86 -13.19 -43.38
C ALA A 133 -21.03 -12.67 -44.25
N GLU A 134 -21.67 -11.57 -43.83
CA GLU A 134 -22.72 -10.91 -44.61
C GLU A 134 -22.18 -10.27 -45.89
N MET A 135 -21.05 -9.55 -45.82
CA MET A 135 -20.38 -8.97 -46.99
C MET A 135 -19.98 -10.04 -48.01
N VAL A 136 -19.43 -11.17 -47.55
CA VAL A 136 -19.07 -12.31 -48.42
C VAL A 136 -20.30 -12.82 -49.17
N LYS A 137 -21.44 -13.01 -48.49
CA LYS A 137 -22.68 -13.47 -49.16
C LYS A 137 -23.15 -12.50 -50.25
N GLN A 138 -23.03 -11.20 -50.05
CA GLN A 138 -23.44 -10.19 -51.04
C GLN A 138 -22.53 -10.15 -52.28
N VAL A 139 -21.24 -10.48 -52.14
CA VAL A 139 -20.27 -10.46 -53.25
C VAL A 139 -20.35 -11.71 -54.13
N TYR A 140 -20.79 -12.86 -53.59
CA TYR A 140 -20.88 -14.13 -54.32
C TYR A 140 -22.31 -14.50 -54.79
N GLN A 141 -23.27 -13.58 -54.69
CA GLN A 141 -24.58 -13.66 -55.38
C GLN A 141 -24.52 -12.93 -56.72
#